data_AF-A0A3P7KTV8-F1
#
_entry.id   AF-A0A3P7KTV8-F1
#
_cell.length_a   1.000
_cell.length_b   1.000
_cell.length_c   1.000
_cell.angle_alpha   90.00
_cell.angle_beta   90.00
_cell.angle_gamma   90.00
#
_symmetry.space_group_name_H-M   'P 1'
#
loop_
_entity.id
_entity.type
_entity.pdbx_description
1 polymer ?
#
loop_
_entity_poly.entity_id
_entity_poly.type
_entity_poly.pdbx_seq_one_letter_code
_entity_poly.pdbx_strand_id
1 'polypeptide(L)'
;MTVFPEEVWDSMDAREIRGTDGQLFPPLLQEGRQIEVFAGPICRTVTMQFRERSDFRDIAAFRYGFPSDIYDPNVPENRGYCNKKNTPAYFNTTVQIPGCLPKGLLDISRCLPGSPRVYISQPHFFNAHRAVISSVDGMRAPSKKDDDTFVKVEPTSGVPIHANKLTQINIGMTKGEL
;
A
#
# COMPACT_ATOMS: atom_id res chain seq x y z
N MET A 1 17.17 9.48 -13.14
CA MET A 1 16.27 8.62 -12.35
C MET A 1 16.23 9.17 -10.94
N THR A 2 15.06 9.50 -10.42
CA THR A 2 14.92 10.04 -9.05
C THR A 2 14.69 8.86 -8.10
N VAL A 3 15.58 8.68 -7.14
CA VAL A 3 15.55 7.55 -6.21
C VAL A 3 15.70 8.05 -4.78
N PHE A 4 15.05 7.37 -3.84
CA PHE A 4 15.27 7.61 -2.42
C PHE A 4 16.68 7.19 -1.98
N PRO A 5 17.18 7.76 -0.87
CA PRO A 5 18.37 7.27 -0.16
C PRO A 5 18.25 5.80 0.26
N GLU A 6 19.39 5.11 0.42
CA GLU A 6 19.47 3.67 0.74
C GLU A 6 18.85 3.33 2.11
N GLU A 7 18.74 4.31 2.99
CA GLU A 7 18.20 4.16 4.32
C GLU A 7 16.68 3.95 4.30
N VAL A 8 15.98 4.39 3.24
CA VAL A 8 14.52 4.34 3.15
C VAL A 8 14.01 2.93 2.84
N TRP A 9 14.54 2.28 1.80
CA TRP A 9 14.17 0.92 1.37
C TRP A 9 15.39 0.09 0.95
N ASP A 10 15.30 -1.22 1.10
CA ASP A 10 16.45 -2.14 0.96
C ASP A 10 16.83 -2.43 -0.50
N SER A 11 15.91 -2.29 -1.46
CA SER A 11 16.19 -2.51 -2.88
C SER A 11 16.18 -1.20 -3.67
N MET A 12 16.88 -1.19 -4.81
CA MET A 12 16.86 -0.04 -5.72
C MET A 12 15.45 0.21 -6.28
N ASP A 13 14.77 -0.83 -6.76
CA ASP A 13 13.41 -0.74 -7.32
C ASP A 13 12.38 -0.18 -6.33
N ALA A 14 12.52 -0.50 -5.03
CA ALA A 14 11.63 0.03 -3.98
C ALA A 14 11.85 1.54 -3.72
N ARG A 15 13.05 2.05 -4.04
CA ARG A 15 13.42 3.45 -3.86
C ARG A 15 13.08 4.31 -5.06
N GLU A 16 12.70 3.72 -6.20
CA GLU A 16 12.35 4.48 -7.39
C GLU A 16 11.07 5.28 -7.21
N ILE A 17 11.15 6.56 -7.56
CA ILE A 17 10.01 7.47 -7.62
C ILE A 17 9.51 7.46 -9.07
N ARG A 18 8.35 6.83 -9.30
CA ARG A 18 7.72 6.69 -10.62
C ARG A 18 6.25 7.12 -10.59
N GLY A 19 5.69 7.32 -11.77
CA GLY A 19 4.30 7.73 -11.93
C GLY A 19 4.05 9.21 -11.63
N THR A 20 2.81 9.53 -11.28
CA THR A 20 2.39 10.90 -10.91
C THR A 20 2.17 11.00 -9.40
N ASP A 21 1.81 12.18 -8.89
CA ASP A 21 1.39 12.36 -7.50
C ASP A 21 -0.06 11.87 -7.23
N GLY A 22 -0.73 11.34 -8.26
CA GLY A 22 -2.10 10.85 -8.22
C GLY A 22 -3.18 11.92 -8.40
N GLN A 23 -2.81 13.19 -8.61
CA GLN A 23 -3.78 14.26 -8.88
C GLN A 23 -4.21 14.28 -10.36
N LEU A 24 -3.31 13.94 -11.26
CA LEU A 24 -3.53 13.83 -12.70
C LEU A 24 -2.74 12.63 -13.26
N PHE A 25 -3.24 12.07 -14.37
CA PHE A 25 -2.56 11.02 -15.13
C PHE A 25 -2.39 11.47 -16.59
N PRO A 26 -1.47 10.84 -17.36
CA PRO A 26 -1.36 11.11 -18.79
C PRO A 26 -2.72 10.90 -19.51
N PRO A 27 -3.05 11.74 -20.51
CA PRO A 27 -4.27 11.60 -21.28
C PRO A 27 -4.25 10.33 -22.14
N LEU A 28 -5.41 9.97 -22.71
CA LEU A 28 -5.58 8.83 -23.61
C LEU A 28 -5.20 7.48 -22.97
N LEU A 29 -5.71 7.25 -21.76
CA LEU A 29 -5.51 6.01 -21.02
C LEU A 29 -6.02 4.82 -21.84
N GLN A 30 -5.24 3.74 -21.80
CA GLN A 30 -5.58 2.48 -22.44
C GLN A 30 -6.19 1.53 -21.42
N GLU A 31 -7.27 0.87 -21.80
CA GLU A 31 -7.91 -0.15 -20.96
C GLU A 31 -6.93 -1.26 -20.60
N GLY A 32 -7.02 -1.77 -19.36
CA GLY A 32 -6.16 -2.84 -18.86
C GLY A 32 -4.74 -2.41 -18.48
N ARG A 33 -4.28 -1.20 -18.87
CA ARG A 33 -2.97 -0.70 -18.44
C ARG A 33 -3.01 -0.24 -17.00
N GLN A 34 -1.96 -0.56 -16.25
CA GLN A 34 -1.77 -0.12 -14.87
C GLN A 34 -1.32 1.34 -14.83
N ILE A 35 -1.56 2.01 -13.71
CA ILE A 35 -1.08 3.36 -13.44
C ILE A 35 -0.19 3.33 -12.21
N GLU A 36 0.81 4.22 -12.17
CA GLU A 36 1.70 4.36 -11.03
C GLU A 36 1.45 5.70 -10.34
N VAL A 37 1.43 5.68 -9.01
CA VAL A 37 1.30 6.85 -8.16
C VAL A 37 2.44 6.84 -7.15
N PHE A 38 3.14 7.95 -7.03
CA PHE A 38 4.06 8.17 -5.94
C PHE A 38 3.31 8.62 -4.69
N ALA A 39 3.23 7.74 -3.69
CA ALA A 39 2.54 8.00 -2.44
C ALA A 39 3.51 8.56 -1.38
N GLY A 40 3.76 9.87 -1.43
CA GLY A 40 4.69 10.57 -0.55
C GLY A 40 4.59 10.23 0.95
N PRO A 41 3.38 10.19 1.56
CA PRO A 41 3.23 9.86 3.00
C PRO A 41 3.69 8.46 3.41
N ILE A 42 3.80 7.52 2.47
CA ILE A 42 4.32 6.16 2.71
C ILE A 42 5.62 5.90 1.95
N CYS A 43 6.20 6.96 1.39
CA CYS A 43 7.53 6.99 0.80
C CYS A 43 7.78 5.93 -0.28
N ARG A 44 6.78 5.55 -1.06
CA ARG A 44 6.94 4.57 -2.16
C ARG A 44 6.05 4.86 -3.35
N THR A 45 6.47 4.36 -4.49
CA THR A 45 5.62 4.19 -5.66
C THR A 45 4.64 3.03 -5.41
N VAL A 46 3.36 3.25 -5.74
CA VAL A 46 2.32 2.23 -5.73
C VAL A 46 1.76 2.07 -7.14
N THR A 47 1.60 0.83 -7.56
CA THR A 47 1.00 0.49 -8.85
C THR A 47 -0.45 0.11 -8.65
N MET A 48 -1.36 0.83 -9.31
CA MET A 48 -2.79 0.55 -9.27
C MET A 48 -3.21 -0.22 -10.52
N GLN A 49 -3.94 -1.31 -10.30
CA GLN A 49 -4.42 -2.18 -11.38
C GLN A 49 -5.74 -1.66 -11.91
N PHE A 50 -5.88 -1.69 -13.24
CA PHE A 50 -7.19 -1.58 -13.87
C PHE A 50 -8.10 -2.69 -13.34
N ARG A 51 -9.32 -2.33 -12.95
CA ARG A 51 -10.34 -3.26 -12.45
C ARG A 51 -11.43 -3.47 -13.47
N GLU A 52 -12.02 -2.37 -13.93
CA GLU A 52 -13.19 -2.39 -14.81
C GLU A 52 -13.43 -1.03 -15.46
N ARG A 53 -14.20 -1.04 -16.54
CA ARG A 53 -14.90 0.15 -17.02
C ARG A 53 -16.01 0.49 -16.03
N SER A 54 -16.21 1.77 -15.78
CA SER A 54 -17.19 2.30 -14.83
C SER A 54 -17.67 3.67 -15.28
N ASP A 55 -18.55 4.27 -14.51
CA ASP A 55 -18.95 5.66 -14.67
C ASP A 55 -18.99 6.38 -13.31
N PHE A 56 -19.03 7.70 -13.34
CA PHE A 56 -19.42 8.52 -12.19
C PHE A 56 -20.16 9.75 -12.69
N ARG A 57 -21.44 9.88 -12.33
CA ARG A 57 -22.32 10.98 -12.77
C ARG A 57 -22.34 11.10 -14.30
N ASP A 58 -22.57 9.98 -14.98
CA ASP A 58 -22.67 9.85 -16.44
C ASP A 58 -21.37 10.15 -17.21
N ILE A 59 -20.24 10.30 -16.51
CA ILE A 59 -18.91 10.43 -17.11
C ILE A 59 -18.24 9.06 -17.11
N ALA A 60 -17.85 8.58 -18.29
CA ALA A 60 -17.13 7.32 -18.44
C ALA A 60 -15.78 7.35 -17.71
N ALA A 61 -15.43 6.27 -17.03
CA ALA A 61 -14.22 6.18 -16.23
C ALA A 61 -13.62 4.77 -16.23
N PHE A 62 -12.30 4.70 -16.10
CA PHE A 62 -11.62 3.47 -15.71
C PHE A 62 -11.45 3.43 -14.19
N ARG A 63 -11.90 2.35 -13.55
CA ARG A 63 -11.71 2.13 -12.12
C ARG A 63 -10.39 1.40 -11.89
N TYR A 64 -9.54 2.00 -11.06
CA TYR A 64 -8.28 1.45 -10.61
C TYR A 64 -8.32 1.16 -9.10
N GLY A 65 -7.59 0.16 -8.65
CA GLY A 65 -7.44 -0.15 -7.23
C GLY A 65 -6.12 -0.85 -6.94
N PHE A 66 -5.75 -0.95 -5.67
CA PHE A 66 -4.54 -1.68 -5.28
C PHE A 66 -4.72 -3.18 -5.48
N PRO A 67 -3.67 -3.91 -5.91
CA PRO A 67 -3.68 -5.37 -5.87
C PRO A 67 -3.77 -5.87 -4.42
N SER A 68 -4.38 -7.04 -4.22
CA SER A 68 -4.58 -7.62 -2.88
C SER A 68 -3.27 -8.02 -2.19
N ASP A 69 -2.17 -8.11 -2.94
CA ASP A 69 -0.84 -8.48 -2.48
C ASP A 69 0.13 -7.29 -2.42
N ILE A 70 -0.37 -6.04 -2.50
CA ILE A 70 0.45 -4.82 -2.44
C ILE A 70 1.40 -4.75 -1.22
N TYR A 71 1.00 -5.36 -0.10
CA TYR A 71 1.78 -5.47 1.13
C TYR A 71 2.07 -6.93 1.51
N ASP A 72 2.20 -7.81 0.53
CA ASP A 72 2.57 -9.21 0.73
C ASP A 72 4.09 -9.40 0.53
N PRO A 73 4.87 -9.71 1.58
CA PRO A 73 6.31 -9.88 1.46
C PRO A 73 6.72 -11.18 0.72
N ASN A 74 5.76 -12.06 0.42
CA ASN A 74 6.02 -13.24 -0.42
C ASN A 74 6.13 -12.89 -1.91
N VAL A 75 5.59 -11.74 -2.32
CA VAL A 75 5.79 -11.18 -3.66
C VAL A 75 7.23 -10.61 -3.72
N PRO A 76 8.11 -11.11 -4.62
CA PRO A 76 9.52 -10.74 -4.65
C PRO A 76 9.78 -9.22 -4.68
N GLU A 77 8.98 -8.50 -5.44
CA GLU A 77 9.05 -7.04 -5.61
C GLU A 77 8.79 -6.29 -4.30
N ASN A 78 8.04 -6.90 -3.38
CA ASN A 78 7.73 -6.28 -2.10
C ASN A 78 8.81 -6.47 -1.03
N ARG A 79 9.76 -7.39 -1.23
CA ARG A 79 10.84 -7.64 -0.26
C ARG A 79 11.76 -6.45 -0.05
N GLY A 80 11.84 -5.56 -1.03
CA GLY A 80 12.58 -4.29 -0.92
C GLY A 80 12.00 -3.33 0.13
N TYR A 81 10.71 -3.45 0.46
CA TYR A 81 10.04 -2.62 1.46
C TYR A 81 10.12 -3.18 2.88
N CYS A 82 10.77 -4.33 3.07
CA CYS A 82 11.01 -4.87 4.40
C CYS A 82 12.10 -4.09 5.13
N ASN A 83 12.14 -4.25 6.45
CA ASN A 83 13.18 -3.71 7.32
C ASN A 83 13.87 -4.88 8.04
N LYS A 84 14.76 -5.56 7.31
CA LYS A 84 15.30 -6.87 7.72
C LYS A 84 16.00 -6.86 9.07
N LYS A 85 16.59 -5.72 9.43
CA LYS A 85 17.40 -5.57 10.64
C LYS A 85 16.57 -5.28 11.89
N ASN A 86 15.49 -4.52 11.74
CA ASN A 86 14.79 -3.92 12.88
C ASN A 86 13.32 -4.33 13.01
N THR A 87 12.75 -5.10 12.07
CA THR A 87 11.36 -5.55 12.18
C THR A 87 11.21 -6.60 13.29
N PRO A 88 10.42 -6.33 14.35
CA PRO A 88 10.17 -7.31 15.40
C PRO A 88 9.33 -8.49 14.90
N ALA A 89 9.51 -9.66 15.50
CA ALA A 89 8.64 -10.82 15.27
C ALA A 89 7.39 -10.70 16.15
N TYR A 90 6.24 -10.43 15.53
CA TYR A 90 4.93 -10.39 16.20
C TYR A 90 4.19 -11.73 16.11
N PHE A 91 4.46 -12.47 15.03
CA PHE A 91 3.85 -13.77 14.76
C PHE A 91 4.94 -14.83 14.55
N ASN A 92 4.52 -16.09 14.52
CA ASN A 92 5.41 -17.20 14.18
C ASN A 92 5.87 -17.14 12.71
N THR A 93 6.83 -17.98 12.36
CA THR A 93 7.47 -18.00 11.04
C THR A 93 6.57 -18.47 9.90
N THR A 94 5.40 -19.07 10.19
CA THR A 94 4.44 -19.44 9.15
C THR A 94 3.56 -18.26 8.72
N VAL A 95 3.45 -17.23 9.57
CA VAL A 95 2.67 -16.01 9.30
C VAL A 95 3.57 -14.85 8.91
N GLN A 96 4.71 -14.70 9.59
CA GLN A 96 5.63 -13.59 9.43
C GLN A 96 7.02 -14.11 9.06
N ILE A 97 7.47 -13.78 7.85
CA ILE A 97 8.83 -14.11 7.44
C ILE A 97 9.83 -13.24 8.23
N PRO A 98 10.99 -13.78 8.64
CA PRO A 98 12.00 -13.02 9.37
C PRO A 98 12.40 -11.74 8.64
N GLY A 99 12.41 -10.61 9.36
CA GLY A 99 12.81 -9.31 8.82
C GLY A 99 11.74 -8.57 8.01
N CYS A 100 10.51 -9.08 7.91
CA CYS A 100 9.37 -8.39 7.30
C CYS A 100 8.17 -8.44 8.24
N LEU A 101 7.21 -7.53 8.04
CA LEU A 101 5.87 -7.65 8.63
C LEU A 101 5.06 -8.72 7.88
N PRO A 102 4.04 -9.35 8.49
CA PRO A 102 3.16 -10.28 7.80
C PRO A 102 2.37 -9.57 6.69
N LYS A 103 1.84 -10.36 5.75
CA LYS A 103 1.01 -9.86 4.64
C LYS A 103 -0.07 -8.88 5.13
N GLY A 104 -0.17 -7.75 4.45
CA GLY A 104 -1.17 -6.69 4.69
C GLY A 104 -0.64 -5.51 5.49
N LEU A 105 0.60 -5.56 5.94
CA LEU A 105 1.26 -4.48 6.68
C LEU A 105 2.53 -4.01 5.94
N LEU A 106 2.77 -2.71 5.97
CA LEU A 106 3.97 -2.06 5.45
C LEU A 106 4.65 -1.28 6.58
N ASP A 107 5.94 -1.50 6.80
CA ASP A 107 6.73 -0.74 7.76
C ASP A 107 7.20 0.58 7.13
N ILE A 108 6.71 1.73 7.60
CA ILE A 108 7.14 3.05 7.11
C ILE A 108 8.07 3.77 8.09
N SER A 109 8.52 3.08 9.15
CA SER A 109 9.30 3.69 10.24
C SER A 109 10.52 4.45 9.74
N ARG A 110 11.25 3.90 8.76
CA ARG A 110 12.50 4.51 8.22
C ARG A 110 12.28 5.78 7.41
N CYS A 111 11.05 6.03 6.98
CA CYS A 111 10.74 7.19 6.15
C CYS A 111 10.10 8.34 6.94
N LEU A 112 9.82 8.11 8.23
CA LEU A 112 9.31 9.12 9.15
C LEU A 112 10.45 9.70 10.02
N PRO A 113 10.39 11.01 10.34
CA PRO A 113 11.33 11.61 11.28
C PRO A 113 11.31 10.91 12.64
N GLY A 114 12.50 10.67 13.21
CA GLY A 114 12.66 10.02 14.53
C GLY A 114 12.44 8.51 14.55
N SER A 115 12.18 7.88 13.38
CA SER A 115 12.05 6.43 13.23
C SER A 115 11.06 5.72 14.18
N PRO A 116 9.83 6.25 14.39
CA PRO A 116 8.82 5.57 15.20
C PRO A 116 8.35 4.28 14.52
N ARG A 117 7.97 3.26 15.30
CA ARG A 117 7.42 1.98 14.79
C ARG A 117 5.99 2.16 14.26
N VAL A 118 5.86 2.72 13.06
CA VAL A 118 4.56 3.00 12.41
C VAL A 118 4.37 2.10 11.20
N TYR A 119 3.24 1.41 11.17
CA TYR A 119 2.89 0.46 10.12
C TYR A 119 1.62 0.89 9.40
N ILE A 120 1.62 0.73 8.09
CA ILE A 120 0.48 1.04 7.22
C ILE A 120 -0.23 -0.24 6.80
N SER A 121 -1.55 -0.19 6.78
CA SER A 121 -2.40 -1.25 6.23
C SER A 121 -3.60 -0.66 5.49
N GLN A 122 -4.34 -1.52 4.80
CA GLN A 122 -5.71 -1.17 4.44
C GLN A 122 -6.60 -1.20 5.70
N PRO A 123 -7.72 -0.45 5.73
CA PRO A 123 -8.63 -0.41 6.87
C PRO A 123 -9.13 -1.79 7.30
N HIS A 124 -9.31 -1.99 8.61
CA HIS A 124 -9.70 -3.25 9.24
C HIS A 124 -8.82 -4.45 8.82
N PHE A 125 -7.58 -4.16 8.42
CA PHE A 125 -6.65 -5.13 7.85
C PHE A 125 -7.18 -5.85 6.60
N PHE A 126 -7.92 -5.14 5.74
CA PHE A 126 -8.36 -5.66 4.45
C PHE A 126 -7.17 -6.19 3.62
N ASN A 127 -7.33 -7.38 3.03
CA ASN A 127 -6.30 -8.16 2.34
C ASN A 127 -5.08 -8.62 3.17
N ALA A 128 -5.11 -8.45 4.50
CA ALA A 128 -4.05 -8.96 5.36
C ALA A 128 -4.16 -10.47 5.62
N HIS A 129 -3.09 -11.04 6.18
CA HIS A 129 -3.12 -12.41 6.68
C HIS A 129 -4.18 -12.56 7.78
N ARG A 130 -4.88 -13.70 7.84
CA ARG A 130 -5.97 -13.94 8.81
C ARG A 130 -5.54 -13.70 10.26
N ALA A 131 -4.31 -14.09 10.60
CA ALA A 131 -3.75 -13.88 11.94
C ALA A 131 -3.64 -12.39 12.33
N VAL A 132 -3.41 -11.50 11.36
CA VAL A 132 -3.37 -10.04 11.57
C VAL A 132 -4.79 -9.50 11.76
N ILE A 133 -5.74 -9.97 10.95
CA ILE A 133 -7.15 -9.58 11.08
C ILE A 133 -7.69 -9.95 12.48
N SER A 134 -7.28 -11.10 13.01
CA SER A 134 -7.69 -11.59 14.33
C SER A 134 -6.81 -11.13 15.49
N SER A 135 -5.81 -10.27 15.28
CA SER A 135 -4.88 -9.89 16.37
C SER A 135 -5.38 -8.74 17.24
N VAL A 136 -6.49 -8.09 16.87
CA VAL A 136 -7.08 -6.95 17.59
C VAL A 136 -8.57 -7.18 17.76
N ASP A 137 -9.02 -7.19 19.01
CA ASP A 137 -10.45 -7.28 19.34
C ASP A 137 -11.18 -5.97 19.04
N GLY A 138 -12.44 -6.07 18.64
CA GLY A 138 -13.31 -4.92 18.39
C GLY A 138 -13.27 -4.35 16.97
N MET A 139 -12.41 -4.85 16.09
CA MET A 139 -12.49 -4.52 14.65
C MET A 139 -13.62 -5.31 13.99
N ARG A 140 -14.38 -4.64 13.12
CA ARG A 140 -15.31 -5.36 12.24
C ARG A 140 -14.57 -6.19 11.19
N ALA A 141 -15.25 -7.18 10.63
CA ALA A 141 -14.72 -7.93 9.49
C ALA A 141 -14.43 -6.97 8.31
N PRO A 142 -13.28 -7.14 7.63
CA PRO A 142 -12.93 -6.29 6.50
C PRO A 142 -13.82 -6.60 5.28
N SER A 143 -14.15 -5.57 4.51
CA SER A 143 -15.08 -5.64 3.39
C SER A 143 -14.55 -4.80 2.22
N LYS A 144 -14.67 -5.32 0.99
CA LYS A 144 -14.31 -4.55 -0.20
C LYS A 144 -15.15 -3.27 -0.34
N LYS A 145 -16.38 -3.26 0.18
CA LYS A 145 -17.27 -2.10 0.06
C LYS A 145 -16.74 -0.91 0.85
N ASP A 146 -16.20 -1.17 2.04
CA ASP A 146 -15.92 -0.13 3.04
C ASP A 146 -14.42 0.12 3.22
N ASP A 147 -13.56 -0.81 2.81
CA ASP A 147 -12.11 -0.78 3.07
C ASP A 147 -11.25 -0.70 1.80
N ASP A 148 -11.86 -0.77 0.61
CA ASP A 148 -11.14 -0.73 -0.67
C ASP A 148 -10.73 0.69 -1.05
N THR A 149 -9.45 0.84 -1.43
CA THR A 149 -8.94 2.07 -2.04
C THR A 149 -9.06 1.99 -3.55
N PHE A 150 -9.70 3.00 -4.14
CA PHE A 150 -9.87 3.07 -5.58
C PHE A 150 -9.82 4.50 -6.10
N VAL A 151 -9.58 4.62 -7.40
CA VAL A 151 -9.74 5.86 -8.16
C VAL A 151 -10.45 5.56 -9.49
N LYS A 152 -11.40 6.40 -9.86
CA LYS A 152 -12.04 6.42 -11.18
C LYS A 152 -11.44 7.58 -11.97
N VAL A 153 -10.85 7.27 -13.12
CA VAL A 153 -10.15 8.23 -13.97
C VAL A 153 -10.86 8.32 -15.30
N GLU A 154 -11.18 9.54 -15.76
CA GLU A 154 -11.74 9.77 -17.09
C GLU A 154 -10.64 9.49 -18.14
N PRO A 155 -10.87 8.55 -19.08
CA PRO A 155 -9.81 7.99 -19.90
C PRO A 155 -9.22 8.95 -20.94
N THR A 156 -10.00 9.91 -21.45
CA THR A 156 -9.52 10.85 -22.47
C THR A 156 -8.56 11.88 -21.88
N SER A 157 -8.94 12.50 -20.77
CA SER A 157 -8.19 13.58 -20.11
C SER A 157 -7.17 13.09 -19.08
N GLY A 158 -7.34 11.89 -18.53
CA GLY A 158 -6.51 11.39 -17.43
C GLY A 158 -6.85 12.02 -16.07
N VAL A 159 -8.00 12.69 -15.96
CA VAL A 159 -8.43 13.36 -14.73
C VAL A 159 -9.16 12.38 -13.80
N PRO A 160 -8.74 12.24 -12.53
CA PRO A 160 -9.51 11.55 -11.51
C PRO A 160 -10.84 12.26 -11.26
N ILE A 161 -11.96 11.56 -11.44
CA ILE A 161 -13.32 12.13 -11.27
C ILE A 161 -14.02 11.66 -9.99
N HIS A 162 -13.55 10.55 -9.41
CA HIS A 162 -14.04 10.04 -8.13
C HIS A 162 -12.99 9.13 -7.50
N ALA A 163 -12.66 9.35 -6.23
CA ALA A 163 -11.65 8.56 -5.53
C ALA A 163 -12.10 8.26 -4.10
N ASN A 164 -11.68 7.10 -3.60
CA ASN A 164 -11.76 6.72 -2.20
C ASN A 164 -10.36 6.26 -1.77
N LYS A 165 -9.64 7.10 -1.05
CA LYS A 165 -8.29 6.79 -0.55
C LYS A 165 -8.38 6.47 0.93
N LEU A 166 -8.25 5.19 1.28
CA LEU A 166 -8.34 4.72 2.65
C LEU A 166 -7.03 4.07 3.09
N THR A 167 -6.59 4.41 4.29
CA THR A 167 -5.35 3.88 4.87
C THR A 167 -5.51 3.83 6.37
N GLN A 168 -4.98 2.78 6.99
CA GLN A 168 -4.96 2.59 8.43
C GLN A 168 -3.52 2.74 8.95
N ILE A 169 -3.40 3.50 10.03
CA ILE A 169 -2.15 3.69 10.76
C ILE A 169 -2.16 2.76 11.96
N ASN A 170 -1.09 1.99 12.12
CA ASN A 170 -0.90 1.04 13.20
C ASN A 170 0.42 1.36 13.90
N ILE A 171 0.50 1.10 15.21
CA ILE A 171 1.70 1.32 16.00
C ILE A 171 2.26 -0.03 16.45
N GLY A 172 3.52 -0.30 16.13
CA GLY A 172 4.24 -1.49 16.54
C GLY A 172 4.64 -1.44 18.00
N MET A 173 4.09 -2.34 18.82
CA MET A 173 4.36 -2.43 20.25
C MET A 173 5.06 -3.74 20.59
N THR A 174 6.19 -3.66 21.28
CA THR A 174 6.86 -4.83 21.88
C THR A 174 6.81 -4.72 23.39
N LYS A 175 6.80 -5.86 24.08
CA LYS A 175 6.96 -5.89 25.53
C LYS A 175 8.28 -5.19 25.90
N GLY A 176 8.20 -4.18 26.76
CA GLY A 176 9.37 -3.55 27.35
C GLY A 176 9.88 -4.35 28.56
N GLU A 177 11.11 -4.05 28.99
CA GLU A 177 11.73 -4.64 30.18
C GLU A 177 11.57 -3.77 31.44
N LEU A 178 10.54 -2.92 31.48
CA LEU A 178 10.25 -2.07 32.65
C LEU A 178 9.90 -2.92 33.88
#